data_AF-A0A961JP41-F1
#
_entry.id   AF-A0A961JP41-F1
#
_cell.length_a   1.000
_cell.length_b   1.000
_cell.length_c   1.000
_cell.angle_alpha   90.00
_cell.angle_beta   90.00
_cell.angle_gamma   90.00
#
_symmetry.space_group_name_H-M   'P 1'
#
loop_
_entity.id
_entity.type
_entity.pdbx_description
1 polymer ?
#
loop_
_entity_poly.entity_id
_entity_poly.type
_entity_poly.pdbx_seq_one_letter_code
_entity_poly.pdbx_strand_id
1 'polypeptide(L)'
;ATSKVRHVDVAALVAASFMRVNRGAQVLPFDFEVRDVRLEPRDTILTNAEKLAALAGGGTNCSAPLAWLNDHKRAPDLVVFVSDNQSWVDARAGGQGTAMLAEWEKVKRRNPKAKLVAIDIAPYGTTQAQTRADVLNIGGFSDAVFDRIAAFAAGETGAEHWVAEIEKVSV
;
A
#
# COMPACT_ATOMS: atom_id res chain seq x y z
N ALA A 1 -7.98 -29.47 5.13
CA ALA A 1 -6.72 -28.83 5.53
C ALA A 1 -6.88 -27.33 5.36
N THR A 2 -7.01 -26.57 6.45
CA THR A 2 -7.06 -25.10 6.39
C THR A 2 -5.63 -24.59 6.30
N SER A 3 -5.18 -24.21 5.11
CA SER A 3 -3.94 -23.47 4.93
C SER A 3 -4.06 -22.13 5.67
N LYS A 4 -3.29 -21.94 6.76
CA LYS A 4 -3.18 -20.66 7.44
C LYS A 4 -2.26 -19.76 6.61
N VAL A 5 -2.82 -19.04 5.66
CA VAL A 5 -2.12 -17.97 4.94
C VAL A 5 -1.72 -16.90 5.97
N ARG A 6 -0.43 -16.52 6.02
CA ARG A 6 0.05 -15.45 6.92
C ARG A 6 -0.19 -14.10 6.24
N HIS A 7 -0.36 -13.03 7.03
CA HIS A 7 -0.49 -11.67 6.47
C HIS A 7 0.68 -11.32 5.52
N VAL A 8 1.91 -11.69 5.90
CA VAL A 8 3.07 -11.46 5.03
C VAL A 8 3.00 -12.18 3.70
N ASP A 9 2.34 -13.35 3.62
CA ASP A 9 2.15 -14.07 2.35
C ASP A 9 1.22 -13.29 1.42
N VAL A 10 0.16 -12.67 1.98
CA VAL A 10 -0.74 -11.78 1.23
C VAL A 10 0.00 -10.51 0.80
N ALA A 11 0.71 -9.84 1.71
CA ALA A 11 1.47 -8.63 1.39
C ALA A 11 2.51 -8.88 0.29
N ALA A 12 3.23 -9.99 0.39
CA ALA A 12 4.22 -10.42 -0.58
C ALA A 12 3.60 -10.68 -1.96
N LEU A 13 2.44 -11.36 -2.00
CA LEU A 13 1.71 -11.61 -3.24
C LEU A 13 1.26 -10.32 -3.92
N VAL A 14 0.70 -9.39 -3.14
CA VAL A 14 0.28 -8.07 -3.65
C VAL A 14 1.47 -7.30 -4.22
N ALA A 15 2.55 -7.17 -3.47
CA ALA A 15 3.74 -6.44 -3.89
C ALA A 15 4.36 -7.04 -5.16
N ALA A 16 4.49 -8.37 -5.24
CA ALA A 16 4.99 -9.06 -6.42
C ALA A 16 4.06 -8.87 -7.63
N SER A 17 2.74 -8.80 -7.43
CA SER A 17 1.77 -8.56 -8.50
C SER A 17 1.88 -7.14 -9.06
N PHE A 18 2.01 -6.13 -8.19
CA PHE A 18 2.27 -4.75 -8.61
C PHE A 18 3.55 -4.63 -9.41
N MET A 19 4.65 -5.24 -8.94
CA MET A 19 5.94 -5.22 -9.63
C MET A 19 5.87 -5.90 -11.00
N ARG A 20 5.10 -6.99 -11.13
CA ARG A 20 4.95 -7.73 -12.39
C ARG A 20 4.27 -6.90 -13.47
N VAL A 21 3.24 -6.14 -13.11
CA VAL A 21 2.44 -5.34 -14.05
C VAL A 21 3.09 -3.98 -14.33
N ASN A 22 3.70 -3.36 -13.32
CA ASN A 22 4.22 -2.00 -13.38
C ASN A 22 5.76 -2.02 -13.43
N ARG A 23 6.34 -1.92 -14.64
CA ARG A 23 7.80 -2.01 -14.83
C ARG A 23 8.63 -0.96 -14.07
N GLY A 24 8.03 0.17 -13.71
CA GLY A 24 8.65 1.22 -12.91
C GLY A 24 8.42 1.07 -11.40
N ALA A 25 7.66 0.07 -10.95
CA ALA A 25 7.37 -0.12 -9.55
C ALA A 25 8.61 -0.61 -8.79
N GLN A 26 8.88 0.04 -7.68
CA GLN A 26 9.91 -0.34 -6.74
C GLN A 26 9.24 -0.94 -5.49
N VAL A 27 9.62 -2.15 -5.12
CA VAL A 27 9.16 -2.80 -3.89
C VAL A 27 10.14 -2.48 -2.77
N LEU A 28 9.65 -1.97 -1.65
CA LEU A 28 10.42 -1.66 -0.44
C LEU A 28 9.85 -2.49 0.72
N PRO A 29 10.36 -3.72 0.96
CA PRO A 29 10.01 -4.46 2.17
C PRO A 29 10.53 -3.70 3.39
N PHE A 30 9.79 -3.72 4.50
CA PHE A 30 10.20 -2.98 5.69
C PHE A 30 9.70 -3.65 6.98
N ASP A 31 10.44 -3.42 8.06
CA ASP A 31 10.05 -3.68 9.44
C ASP A 31 10.23 -2.38 10.27
N PHE A 32 11.28 -2.27 11.08
CA PHE A 32 11.78 -1.02 11.66
C PHE A 32 12.50 -0.15 10.61
N GLU A 33 13.10 -0.77 9.59
CA GLU A 33 13.82 -0.13 8.49
C GLU A 33 13.49 -0.79 7.15
N VAL A 34 13.91 -0.16 6.03
CA VAL A 34 13.78 -0.78 4.71
C VAL A 34 14.78 -1.92 4.59
N ARG A 35 14.31 -3.10 4.17
CA ARG A 35 15.11 -4.31 4.04
C ARG A 35 15.51 -4.52 2.59
N ASP A 36 16.77 -4.91 2.39
CA ASP A 36 17.26 -5.26 1.06
C ASP A 36 16.69 -6.61 0.58
N VAL A 37 16.19 -6.61 -0.65
CA VAL A 37 15.76 -7.82 -1.33
C VAL A 37 16.04 -7.70 -2.82
N ARG A 38 16.56 -8.77 -3.41
CA ARG A 38 16.72 -8.85 -4.87
C ARG A 38 15.50 -9.53 -5.48
N LEU A 39 14.64 -8.72 -6.10
CA LEU A 39 13.53 -9.20 -6.90
C LEU A 39 13.86 -9.10 -8.39
N GLU A 40 13.31 -10.02 -9.17
CA GLU A 40 13.45 -10.02 -10.63
C GLU A 40 12.04 -9.94 -11.23
N PRO A 41 11.67 -8.85 -11.91
CA PRO A 41 10.34 -8.70 -12.51
C PRO A 41 9.95 -9.85 -13.47
N ARG A 42 10.94 -10.54 -14.05
CA ARG A 42 10.73 -11.69 -14.93
C ARG A 42 10.41 -12.98 -14.20
N ASP A 43 10.82 -13.13 -12.95
CA ASP A 43 10.45 -14.27 -12.11
C ASP A 43 8.92 -14.36 -11.94
N THR A 44 8.43 -15.53 -11.57
CA THR A 44 7.00 -15.70 -11.29
C THR A 44 6.59 -14.85 -10.08
N ILE A 45 5.29 -14.51 -10.02
CA ILE A 45 4.73 -13.79 -8.88
C ILE A 45 5.00 -14.58 -7.58
N LEU A 46 4.80 -15.90 -7.59
CA LEU A 46 5.02 -16.76 -6.42
C LEU A 46 6.49 -16.76 -5.99
N THR A 47 7.43 -16.86 -6.93
CA THR A 47 8.88 -16.82 -6.60
C THR A 47 9.28 -15.52 -5.91
N ASN A 48 8.79 -14.37 -6.39
CA ASN A 48 9.06 -13.09 -5.74
C ASN A 48 8.31 -12.93 -4.42
N ALA A 49 7.09 -13.46 -4.32
CA ALA A 49 6.33 -13.46 -3.08
C ALA A 49 7.01 -14.31 -2.00
N GLU A 50 7.55 -15.48 -2.33
CA GLU A 50 8.32 -16.32 -1.40
C GLU A 50 9.56 -15.59 -0.86
N LYS A 51 10.32 -14.91 -1.74
CA LYS A 51 11.47 -14.08 -1.33
C LYS A 51 11.07 -12.98 -0.35
N LEU A 52 9.95 -12.31 -0.61
CA LEU A 52 9.41 -11.27 0.26
C LEU A 52 8.91 -11.82 1.60
N ALA A 53 8.16 -12.92 1.57
CA ALA A 53 7.62 -13.57 2.76
C ALA A 53 8.72 -14.18 3.66
N ALA A 54 9.88 -14.50 3.11
CA ALA A 54 11.05 -14.93 3.87
C ALA A 54 11.67 -13.82 4.74
N LEU A 55 11.38 -12.54 4.44
CA LEU A 55 11.83 -11.39 5.23
C LEU A 55 10.92 -11.10 6.43
N ALA A 56 9.86 -11.88 6.61
CA ALA A 56 8.89 -11.69 7.68
C ALA A 56 9.53 -11.76 9.07
N GLY A 57 9.12 -10.82 9.94
CA GLY A 57 9.54 -10.76 11.33
C GLY A 57 10.15 -9.39 11.67
N GLY A 58 9.85 -8.89 12.86
CA GLY A 58 10.22 -7.54 13.29
C GLY A 58 9.00 -6.73 13.72
N GLY A 59 9.21 -5.49 14.15
CA GLY A 59 8.14 -4.53 14.37
C GLY A 59 7.65 -3.91 13.06
N THR A 60 6.78 -2.91 13.16
CA THR A 60 6.30 -2.15 12.01
C THR A 60 6.68 -0.69 12.21
N ASN A 61 7.37 -0.10 11.24
CA ASN A 61 7.68 1.32 11.14
C ASN A 61 7.21 1.85 9.78
N CYS A 62 5.96 2.29 9.69
CA CYS A 62 5.39 2.79 8.44
C CYS A 62 6.06 4.08 7.92
N SER A 63 6.87 4.77 8.72
CA SER A 63 7.63 5.93 8.25
C SER A 63 8.91 5.56 7.48
N ALA A 64 9.47 4.37 7.71
CA ALA A 64 10.74 3.93 7.12
C ALA A 64 10.79 3.98 5.59
N PRO A 65 9.82 3.42 4.84
CA PRO A 65 9.87 3.47 3.37
C PRO A 65 9.69 4.89 2.81
N LEU A 66 8.93 5.76 3.48
CA LEU A 66 8.79 7.16 3.05
C LEU A 66 10.07 7.98 3.32
N ALA A 67 10.70 7.76 4.49
CA ALA A 67 12.01 8.34 4.79
C ALA A 67 13.05 7.88 3.75
N TRP A 68 13.06 6.59 3.40
CA TRP A 68 13.92 6.04 2.35
C TRP A 68 13.73 6.75 1.00
N LEU A 69 12.48 6.98 0.57
CA LEU A 69 12.18 7.74 -0.65
C LEU A 69 12.73 9.16 -0.58
N ASN A 70 12.55 9.84 0.56
CA ASN A 70 13.04 11.20 0.78
C ASN A 70 14.57 11.28 0.71
N ASP A 71 15.28 10.35 1.35
CA ASP A 71 16.75 10.29 1.37
C ASP A 71 17.31 10.01 -0.03
N HIS A 72 16.67 9.13 -0.78
CA HIS A 72 17.05 8.79 -2.16
C HIS A 72 16.48 9.76 -3.20
N LYS A 73 15.81 10.83 -2.76
CA LYS A 73 15.19 11.86 -3.60
C LYS A 73 14.23 11.28 -4.67
N ARG A 74 13.56 10.18 -4.34
CA ARG A 74 12.56 9.55 -5.19
C ARG A 74 11.20 10.23 -4.99
N ALA A 75 10.46 10.39 -6.09
CA ALA A 75 9.18 11.09 -6.10
C ALA A 75 8.14 10.29 -6.90
N PRO A 76 7.63 9.18 -6.34
CA PRO A 76 6.66 8.32 -7.04
C PRO A 76 5.32 9.03 -7.25
N ASP A 77 4.56 8.59 -8.24
CA ASP A 77 3.18 9.05 -8.46
C ASP A 77 2.18 8.34 -7.53
N LEU A 78 2.48 7.10 -7.15
CA LEU A 78 1.67 6.29 -6.25
C LEU A 78 2.55 5.54 -5.26
N VAL A 79 2.20 5.60 -3.98
CA VAL A 79 2.75 4.75 -2.92
C VAL A 79 1.63 3.85 -2.40
N VAL A 80 1.87 2.54 -2.38
CA VAL A 80 0.92 1.56 -1.85
C VAL A 80 1.55 0.85 -0.66
N PHE A 81 1.01 1.09 0.53
CA PHE A 81 1.34 0.32 1.73
C PHE A 81 0.45 -0.92 1.80
N VAL A 82 1.06 -2.06 2.14
CA VAL A 82 0.36 -3.31 2.40
C VAL A 82 0.85 -3.84 3.74
N SER A 83 -0.01 -3.81 4.76
CA SER A 83 0.35 -4.16 6.14
C SER A 83 -0.89 -4.58 6.91
N ASP A 84 -0.74 -5.39 7.95
CA ASP A 84 -1.80 -5.83 8.87
C ASP A 84 -1.96 -4.90 10.08
N ASN A 85 -1.37 -3.69 10.06
CA ASN A 85 -1.33 -2.77 11.18
C ASN A 85 -1.85 -1.38 10.80
N GLN A 86 -3.05 -1.00 11.25
CA GLN A 86 -3.75 0.27 10.96
C GLN A 86 -3.08 1.56 11.50
N SER A 87 -1.80 1.53 11.87
CA SER A 87 -1.11 2.65 12.53
C SER A 87 -1.04 3.97 11.72
N TRP A 88 -1.43 3.96 10.44
CA TRP A 88 -1.56 5.15 9.59
C TRP A 88 -2.88 5.92 9.77
N VAL A 89 -3.91 5.32 10.39
CA VAL A 89 -5.26 5.92 10.52
C VAL A 89 -5.31 6.95 11.66
N ASP A 90 -4.48 6.80 12.70
CA ASP A 90 -4.57 7.63 13.92
C ASP A 90 -3.40 8.62 14.08
N ALA A 91 -3.40 9.64 13.23
CA ALA A 91 -2.51 10.81 13.38
C ALA A 91 -2.78 11.62 14.67
N ARG A 92 -3.91 11.37 15.34
CA ARG A 92 -4.34 12.12 16.54
C ARG A 92 -3.65 11.67 17.82
N ALA A 93 -2.99 10.50 17.84
CA ALA A 93 -2.42 9.91 19.04
C ALA A 93 -0.89 10.10 19.21
N GLY A 94 -0.24 10.92 18.37
CA GLY A 94 1.20 11.21 18.50
C GLY A 94 2.15 10.04 18.21
N GLY A 95 1.63 8.95 17.60
CA GLY A 95 2.38 7.74 17.28
C GLY A 95 2.89 7.66 15.83
N GLN A 96 3.15 6.44 15.33
CA GLN A 96 3.73 6.20 14.00
C GLN A 96 2.96 6.79 12.83
N GLY A 97 1.62 6.91 12.91
CA GLY A 97 0.83 7.60 11.89
C GLY A 97 1.22 9.06 11.70
N THR A 98 1.64 9.74 12.77
CA THR A 98 2.14 11.12 12.70
C THR A 98 3.48 11.19 11.97
N ALA A 99 4.41 10.26 12.28
CA ALA A 99 5.72 10.20 11.63
C ALA A 99 5.61 9.84 10.14
N MET A 100 4.75 8.87 9.80
CA MET A 100 4.47 8.49 8.42
C MET A 100 3.92 9.68 7.62
N LEU A 101 2.92 10.39 8.16
CA LEU A 101 2.36 11.57 7.49
C LEU A 101 3.40 12.69 7.35
N ALA A 102 4.25 12.90 8.36
CA ALA A 102 5.33 13.88 8.27
C ALA A 102 6.30 13.59 7.12
N GLU A 103 6.68 12.31 6.91
CA GLU A 103 7.49 11.90 5.76
C GLU A 103 6.71 12.00 4.44
N TRP A 104 5.41 11.67 4.44
CA TRP A 104 4.54 11.80 3.27
C TRP A 104 4.46 13.24 2.78
N GLU A 105 4.32 14.22 3.68
CA GLU A 105 4.31 15.64 3.32
C GLU A 105 5.61 16.07 2.62
N LYS A 106 6.76 15.46 2.96
CA LYS A 106 8.03 15.74 2.26
C LYS A 106 8.04 15.16 0.84
N VAL A 107 7.46 13.98 0.64
CA VAL A 107 7.27 13.39 -0.69
C VAL A 107 6.33 14.29 -1.52
N LYS A 108 5.22 14.74 -0.94
CA LYS A 108 4.25 15.64 -1.59
C LYS A 108 4.84 16.98 -2.01
N ARG A 109 5.79 17.53 -1.24
CA ARG A 109 6.52 18.74 -1.66
C ARG A 109 7.34 18.53 -2.94
N ARG A 110 7.82 17.32 -3.21
CA ARG A 110 8.57 16.99 -4.44
C ARG A 110 7.64 16.59 -5.59
N ASN A 111 6.60 15.82 -5.29
CA ASN A 111 5.54 15.48 -6.25
C ASN A 111 4.15 15.82 -5.66
N PRO A 112 3.61 17.02 -5.96
CA PRO A 112 2.30 17.42 -5.49
C PRO A 112 1.16 16.54 -5.99
N LYS A 113 1.38 15.77 -7.07
CA LYS A 113 0.39 14.83 -7.64
C LYS A 113 0.47 13.43 -7.02
N ALA A 114 1.47 13.16 -6.17
CA ALA A 114 1.63 11.86 -5.54
C ALA A 114 0.40 11.48 -4.70
N LYS A 115 0.04 10.21 -4.75
CA LYS A 115 -1.09 9.60 -4.03
C LYS A 115 -0.61 8.47 -3.14
N LEU A 116 -1.29 8.27 -2.03
CA LEU A 116 -0.98 7.26 -1.03
C LEU A 116 -2.17 6.31 -0.86
N VAL A 117 -1.93 5.01 -0.96
CA VAL A 117 -2.89 3.97 -0.61
C VAL A 117 -2.34 3.20 0.57
N ALA A 118 -3.18 2.94 1.57
CA ALA A 118 -2.86 2.03 2.67
C ALA A 118 -3.87 0.89 2.71
N ILE A 119 -3.38 -0.33 2.51
CA ILE A 119 -4.16 -1.57 2.53
C ILE A 119 -3.92 -2.27 3.86
N ASP A 120 -4.97 -2.36 4.67
CA ASP A 120 -5.03 -3.23 5.83
C ASP A 120 -5.45 -4.64 5.41
N ILE A 121 -4.50 -5.58 5.45
CA ILE A 121 -4.74 -6.97 5.06
C ILE A 121 -5.24 -7.85 6.22
N ALA A 122 -5.43 -7.28 7.42
CA ALA A 122 -6.00 -8.01 8.53
C ALA A 122 -7.45 -8.45 8.22
N PRO A 123 -7.90 -9.63 8.69
CA PRO A 123 -9.20 -10.19 8.36
C PRO A 123 -10.39 -9.48 9.04
N TYR A 124 -10.18 -8.35 9.70
CA TYR A 124 -11.18 -7.68 10.53
C TYR A 124 -11.89 -6.55 9.76
N GLY A 125 -12.69 -6.94 8.77
CA GLY A 125 -13.66 -6.07 8.11
C GLY A 125 -13.14 -5.31 6.88
N THR A 126 -14.06 -5.02 5.95
CA THR A 126 -13.79 -4.19 4.78
C THR A 126 -14.21 -2.75 5.04
N THR A 127 -13.27 -1.87 5.39
CA THR A 127 -13.54 -0.44 5.57
C THR A 127 -12.80 0.36 4.52
N GLN A 128 -13.52 1.14 3.72
CA GLN A 128 -12.92 2.14 2.84
C GLN A 128 -13.06 3.50 3.49
N ALA A 129 -11.96 4.23 3.61
CA ALA A 129 -11.98 5.58 4.15
C ALA A 129 -11.00 6.45 3.38
N GLN A 130 -11.53 7.38 2.60
CA GLN A 130 -10.72 8.48 2.08
C GLN A 130 -10.58 9.52 3.19
N THR A 131 -9.46 9.49 3.91
CA THR A 131 -9.19 10.45 4.99
C THR A 131 -8.75 11.80 4.45
N ARG A 132 -8.16 11.81 3.24
CA ARG A 132 -7.66 13.00 2.53
C ARG A 132 -7.81 12.82 1.02
N ALA A 133 -7.84 13.90 0.27
CA ALA A 133 -7.93 13.85 -1.20
C ALA A 133 -6.78 13.03 -1.83
N ASP A 134 -5.61 12.99 -1.18
CA ASP A 134 -4.41 12.29 -1.62
C ASP A 134 -4.12 10.98 -0.88
N VAL A 135 -5.00 10.53 0.03
CA VAL A 135 -4.83 9.30 0.82
C VAL A 135 -6.09 8.44 0.79
N LEU A 136 -5.96 7.19 0.33
CA LEU A 136 -7.00 6.18 0.34
C LEU A 136 -6.66 5.03 1.30
N ASN A 137 -7.56 4.74 2.25
CA ASN A 137 -7.43 3.57 3.13
C ASN A 137 -8.41 2.48 2.71
N ILE A 138 -7.91 1.25 2.62
CA ILE A 138 -8.66 0.06 2.22
C ILE A 138 -8.48 -1.01 3.29
N GLY A 139 -9.56 -1.47 3.89
CA GLY A 139 -9.59 -2.62 4.79
C GLY A 139 -9.98 -3.90 4.07
N GLY A 140 -9.31 -4.99 4.42
CA GLY A 140 -9.45 -6.30 3.80
C GLY A 140 -8.74 -6.40 2.44
N PHE A 141 -8.69 -7.61 1.91
CA PHE A 141 -8.08 -7.90 0.61
C PHE A 141 -9.00 -8.76 -0.28
N SER A 142 -9.23 -8.27 -1.50
CA SER A 142 -9.93 -8.98 -2.59
C SER A 142 -9.49 -8.40 -3.94
N ASP A 143 -9.82 -9.05 -5.06
CA ASP A 143 -9.44 -8.58 -6.39
C ASP A 143 -9.95 -7.16 -6.70
N ALA A 144 -11.11 -6.79 -6.16
CA ALA A 144 -11.70 -5.45 -6.29
C ALA A 144 -10.81 -4.33 -5.69
N VAL A 145 -9.83 -4.67 -4.85
CA VAL A 145 -8.86 -3.71 -4.31
C VAL A 145 -7.99 -3.13 -5.42
N PHE A 146 -7.60 -3.93 -6.43
CA PHE A 146 -6.77 -3.44 -7.53
C PHE A 146 -7.50 -2.40 -8.39
N ASP A 147 -8.77 -2.64 -8.71
CA ASP A 147 -9.59 -1.72 -9.49
C ASP A 147 -9.77 -0.37 -8.77
N ARG A 148 -9.99 -0.41 -7.46
CA ARG A 148 -10.07 0.80 -6.63
C ARG A 148 -8.78 1.59 -6.60
N ILE A 149 -7.64 0.90 -6.52
CA ILE A 149 -6.33 1.54 -6.58
C ILE A 149 -6.13 2.19 -7.94
N ALA A 150 -6.52 1.52 -9.02
CA ALA A 150 -6.43 2.06 -10.37
C ALA A 150 -7.29 3.33 -10.54
N ALA A 151 -8.57 3.30 -10.13
CA ALA A 151 -9.46 4.46 -10.16
C ALA A 151 -8.92 5.62 -9.32
N PHE A 152 -8.45 5.34 -8.10
CA PHE A 152 -7.81 6.36 -7.26
C PHE A 152 -6.55 6.94 -7.88
N ALA A 153 -5.67 6.11 -8.45
CA ALA A 153 -4.47 6.56 -9.14
C ALA A 153 -4.81 7.46 -10.34
N ALA A 154 -5.84 7.11 -11.11
CA ALA A 154 -6.35 7.91 -12.24
C ALA A 154 -7.03 9.23 -11.81
N GLY A 155 -7.48 9.34 -10.55
CA GLY A 155 -8.18 10.51 -10.03
C GLY A 155 -9.69 10.43 -10.21
N GLU A 156 -10.21 9.23 -10.43
CA GLU A 156 -11.62 8.92 -10.66
C GLU A 156 -12.40 8.74 -9.34
N THR A 157 -11.96 9.40 -8.27
CA THR A 157 -12.51 9.22 -6.90
C THR A 157 -13.32 10.41 -6.39
N GLY A 158 -13.75 11.30 -7.27
CA GLY A 158 -14.71 12.35 -6.91
C GLY A 158 -16.05 11.73 -6.45
N ALA A 159 -16.79 12.44 -5.59
CA ALA A 159 -18.11 12.01 -5.10
C ALA A 159 -19.09 11.64 -6.24
N GLU A 160 -18.89 12.22 -7.43
CA GLU A 160 -19.66 11.94 -8.64
C GLU A 160 -19.44 10.52 -9.20
N HIS A 161 -18.27 9.90 -8.97
CA HIS A 161 -17.97 8.56 -9.49
C HIS A 161 -18.54 7.43 -8.61
N TRP A 162 -18.63 7.64 -7.29
CA TRP A 162 -19.20 6.67 -6.36
C TRP A 162 -20.71 6.48 -6.52
N VAL A 163 -21.42 7.52 -6.99
CA VAL A 163 -22.84 7.40 -7.35
C VAL A 163 -23.01 6.54 -8.61
N ALA A 164 -22.12 6.67 -9.59
CA ALA A 164 -22.19 5.91 -10.84
C ALA A 164 -21.84 4.42 -10.69
N GLU A 165 -20.96 4.05 -9.75
CA GLU A 165 -20.60 2.65 -9.49
C GLU A 165 -21.68 1.88 -8.73
N ILE A 166 -22.44 2.52 -7.82
CA ILE A 166 -23.55 1.88 -7.11
C ILE A 166 -24.73 1.58 -8.06
N GLU A 167 -24.97 2.44 -9.05
CA GLU A 167 -25.99 2.22 -10.09
C GLU A 167 -25.66 1.03 -11.02
N LYS A 168 -24.38 0.67 -11.18
CA LYS A 168 -23.98 -0.48 -12.01
C LYS A 168 -24.09 -1.83 -11.31
N VAL A 169 -24.09 -1.86 -9.98
CA VAL A 169 -24.18 -3.10 -9.18
C VAL A 169 -25.65 -3.46 -8.87
N SER A 170 -26.59 -2.62 -9.28
CA SER A 170 -28.03 -2.85 -9.13
C SER A 170 -28.72 -3.11 -10.48
N VAL A 171 -28.35 -4.20 -11.15
CA VAL A 171 -29.13 -4.86 -12.21
C VAL A 171 -29.05 -6.38 -12.07
#